data_AF-A0A6P6E9W8-F1
#
_entry.id   AF-A0A6P6E9W8-F1
#
_cell.length_a   1.000
_cell.length_b   1.000
_cell.length_c   1.000
_cell.angle_alpha   90.00
_cell.angle_beta   90.00
_cell.angle_gamma   90.00
#
_symmetry.space_group_name_H-M   'P 1'
#
loop_
_entity.id
_entity.type
_entity.pdbx_description
1 polymer ?
#
loop_
_entity_poly.entity_id
_entity_poly.type
_entity_poly.pdbx_seq_one_letter_code
_entity_poly.pdbx_strand_id
1 'polypeptide(L)'
;MDEDGGGEGGGVPEDLSLEEREELLDIRRRKKELIDDIERLKYEIAEVMTEIDNLTSVEESKTTQRNKQIAMGRKKFNMDPKKGIQFLIENDLLQSSPEDVAQFLYKGEGLNKTVIGDYLGERDEFNIKVLQAFVELHEFADLNLVQALRQFLWSFRLPGEAQKIDRMMEAFASRYCLCNPGVFQSNLYESIKNEPFKIPEDDGNDLTHTFFNPDREGWLLKLGGRVKTWKRRWFILTDNCLYYFEYTTDKEPRGIIPLENLSIREVEDPRKPNCFELYIPDNKDQVIKACKTEADGRVVEGN
;
A
#
# COMPACT_ATOMS: atom_id res chain seq x y z
N MET A 1 -24.72 1.26 -56.61
CA MET A 1 -25.89 0.38 -56.77
C MET A 1 -27.06 1.30 -56.89
N ASP A 2 -27.52 1.39 -58.13
CA ASP A 2 -28.63 2.18 -58.63
C ASP A 2 -29.93 1.84 -57.91
N GLU A 3 -30.64 2.86 -57.42
CA GLU A 3 -32.11 2.90 -57.35
C GLU A 3 -32.53 4.38 -57.43
N ASP A 4 -32.57 4.92 -58.65
CA ASP A 4 -33.26 6.17 -58.96
C ASP A 4 -34.59 5.82 -59.64
N GLY A 5 -35.66 5.82 -58.85
CA GLY A 5 -37.00 5.45 -59.27
C GLY A 5 -38.02 6.42 -58.71
N GLY A 6 -38.73 7.11 -59.61
CA GLY A 6 -40.00 7.76 -59.31
C GLY A 6 -40.11 9.19 -59.85
N GLY A 7 -40.58 9.31 -61.09
CA GLY A 7 -40.81 10.60 -61.74
C GLY A 7 -41.87 11.47 -61.06
N GLU A 8 -41.54 12.73 -60.83
CA GLU A 8 -42.50 13.79 -60.51
C GLU A 8 -43.07 14.41 -61.80
N GLY A 9 -43.89 13.63 -62.51
CA GLY A 9 -44.86 14.16 -63.45
C GLY A 9 -46.06 14.73 -62.69
N GLY A 10 -45.93 15.94 -62.16
CA GLY A 10 -46.94 16.60 -61.32
C GLY A 10 -48.19 17.13 -62.07
N GLY A 11 -48.70 16.41 -63.07
CA GLY A 11 -50.02 16.70 -63.63
C GLY A 11 -51.11 16.38 -62.60
N VAL A 12 -52.06 17.28 -62.39
CA VAL A 12 -53.23 16.96 -61.56
C VAL A 12 -54.12 16.00 -62.37
N PRO A 13 -54.54 14.85 -61.80
CA PRO A 13 -55.52 13.97 -62.45
C PRO A 13 -56.79 14.74 -62.85
N GLU A 14 -57.27 14.56 -64.09
CA GLU A 14 -58.43 15.28 -64.64
C GLU A 14 -59.79 14.86 -64.02
N ASP A 15 -59.80 13.81 -63.20
CA ASP A 15 -61.00 13.20 -62.60
C ASP A 15 -61.29 13.67 -61.16
N LEU A 16 -60.69 14.79 -60.72
CA LEU A 16 -60.88 15.33 -59.37
C LEU A 16 -61.80 16.55 -59.40
N SER A 17 -62.70 16.65 -58.42
CA SER A 17 -63.48 17.86 -58.21
C SER A 17 -62.57 19.07 -57.87
N LEU A 18 -63.07 20.29 -58.07
CA LEU A 18 -62.30 21.51 -57.78
C LEU A 18 -61.82 21.57 -56.33
N GLU A 19 -62.64 21.10 -55.40
CA GLU A 19 -62.37 21.07 -53.95
C GLU A 19 -61.26 20.06 -53.61
N GLU A 20 -61.32 18.84 -54.19
CA GLU A 20 -60.26 17.82 -54.03
C GLU A 20 -58.93 18.26 -54.64
N ARG A 21 -58.96 19.03 -55.74
CA ARG A 21 -57.75 19.59 -56.39
C ARG A 21 -57.09 20.66 -55.52
N GLU A 22 -57.88 21.47 -54.83
CA GLU A 22 -57.40 22.48 -53.89
C GLU A 22 -56.81 21.83 -52.62
N GLU A 23 -57.48 20.83 -52.05
CA GLU A 23 -56.95 20.04 -50.93
C GLU A 23 -55.63 19.35 -51.29
N LEU A 24 -55.51 18.78 -52.49
CA LEU A 24 -54.28 18.10 -52.93
C LEU A 24 -53.10 19.08 -53.09
N LEU A 25 -53.37 20.33 -53.51
CA LEU A 25 -52.36 21.39 -53.54
C LEU A 25 -51.92 21.81 -52.14
N ASP A 26 -52.86 21.89 -51.20
CA ASP A 26 -52.56 22.19 -49.80
C ASP A 26 -51.78 21.07 -49.11
N ILE A 27 -52.14 19.80 -49.38
CA ILE A 27 -51.37 18.64 -48.92
C ILE A 27 -49.95 18.67 -49.49
N ARG A 28 -49.78 19.00 -50.78
CA ARG A 28 -48.45 19.13 -51.40
C ARG A 28 -47.64 20.26 -50.76
N ARG A 29 -48.28 21.39 -50.43
CA ARG A 29 -47.63 22.52 -49.75
C ARG A 29 -47.16 22.13 -48.35
N ARG A 30 -48.03 21.54 -47.54
CA ARG A 30 -47.68 21.04 -46.19
C ARG A 30 -46.61 19.96 -46.23
N LYS A 31 -46.66 19.07 -47.23
CA LYS A 31 -45.62 18.06 -47.45
C LYS A 31 -44.26 18.71 -47.72
N LYS A 32 -44.24 19.77 -48.54
CA LYS A 32 -43.01 20.53 -48.82
C LYS A 32 -42.48 21.21 -47.57
N GLU A 33 -43.33 21.88 -46.80
CA GLU A 33 -42.95 22.51 -45.52
C GLU A 33 -42.37 21.49 -44.53
N LEU A 34 -43.00 20.31 -44.40
CA LEU A 34 -42.48 19.23 -43.56
C LEU A 34 -41.13 18.69 -44.05
N ILE A 35 -40.90 18.61 -45.35
CA ILE A 35 -39.61 18.19 -45.91
C ILE A 35 -38.55 19.23 -45.58
N ASP A 36 -38.84 20.52 -45.77
CA ASP A 36 -37.93 21.62 -45.46
C ASP A 36 -37.59 21.64 -43.94
N ASP A 37 -38.57 21.36 -43.08
CA ASP A 37 -38.36 21.24 -41.63
C ASP A 37 -37.55 20.00 -41.25
N ILE A 38 -37.75 18.86 -41.91
CA ILE A 38 -36.92 17.66 -41.71
C ILE A 38 -35.48 17.94 -42.11
N GLU A 39 -35.24 18.64 -43.22
CA GLU A 39 -33.88 19.03 -43.62
C GLU A 39 -33.24 19.95 -42.60
N ARG A 40 -33.97 20.95 -42.10
CA ARG A 40 -33.49 21.85 -41.04
C ARG A 40 -33.10 21.09 -39.78
N LEU A 41 -33.97 20.19 -39.31
CA LEU A 41 -33.71 19.35 -38.13
C LEU A 41 -32.50 18.43 -38.34
N LYS A 42 -32.27 17.92 -39.56
CA LYS A 42 -31.06 17.14 -39.86
C LYS A 42 -29.79 17.99 -39.73
N TYR A 43 -29.82 19.24 -40.16
CA TYR A 43 -28.68 20.16 -40.00
C TYR A 43 -28.42 20.47 -38.52
N GLU A 44 -29.46 20.75 -37.74
CA GLU A 44 -29.34 21.01 -36.29
C GLU A 44 -28.77 19.79 -35.55
N ILE A 45 -29.23 18.57 -35.88
CA ILE A 45 -28.70 17.33 -35.28
C ILE A 45 -27.22 17.14 -35.63
N ALA A 46 -26.82 17.42 -36.87
CA ALA A 46 -25.42 17.29 -37.29
C ALA A 46 -24.50 18.29 -36.58
N GLU A 47 -24.98 19.51 -36.34
CA GLU A 47 -24.25 20.53 -35.58
C GLU A 47 -24.06 20.12 -34.11
N VAL A 48 -25.13 19.67 -33.45
CA VAL A 48 -25.07 19.16 -32.07
C VAL A 48 -24.15 17.95 -31.95
N MET A 49 -24.18 17.01 -32.91
CA MET A 49 -23.24 15.88 -32.93
C MET A 49 -21.79 16.35 -33.04
N THR A 50 -21.52 17.36 -33.86
CA THR A 50 -20.17 17.93 -34.04
C THR A 50 -19.69 18.61 -32.75
N GLU A 51 -20.57 19.31 -32.03
CA GLU A 51 -20.24 19.90 -30.72
C GLU A 51 -19.91 18.84 -29.66
N ILE A 52 -20.67 17.74 -29.62
CA ILE A 52 -20.43 16.62 -28.71
C ILE A 52 -19.06 15.96 -28.98
N ASP A 53 -18.71 15.73 -30.24
CA ASP A 53 -17.41 15.16 -30.63
C ASP A 53 -16.23 16.11 -30.30
N ASN A 54 -16.44 17.43 -30.42
CA ASN A 54 -15.43 18.42 -30.04
C ASN A 54 -15.26 18.51 -28.51
N LEU A 55 -16.34 18.42 -27.74
CA LEU A 55 -16.29 18.41 -26.28
C LEU A 55 -15.56 17.17 -25.75
N THR A 56 -15.89 15.99 -26.28
CA THR A 56 -15.27 14.71 -25.87
C THR A 56 -13.77 14.65 -26.19
N SER A 57 -13.34 15.10 -27.36
CA SER A 57 -11.92 15.14 -27.74
C SER A 57 -11.09 16.14 -26.90
N VAL A 58 -11.66 17.28 -26.52
CA VAL A 58 -11.01 18.25 -25.62
C VAL A 58 -10.90 17.69 -24.20
N GLU A 59 -11.91 16.98 -23.71
CA GLU A 59 -11.88 16.32 -22.40
C GLU A 59 -10.83 15.20 -22.33
N GLU A 60 -10.70 14.36 -23.37
CA GLU A 60 -9.67 13.32 -23.43
C GLU A 60 -8.25 13.91 -23.43
N SER A 61 -8.04 15.00 -24.16
CA SER A 61 -6.74 15.70 -24.23
C SER A 61 -6.35 16.32 -22.88
N LYS A 62 -7.30 17.00 -22.21
CA LYS A 62 -7.09 17.59 -20.88
C LYS A 62 -6.85 16.53 -19.80
N THR A 63 -7.61 15.43 -19.84
CA THR A 63 -7.46 14.32 -18.89
C THR A 63 -6.09 13.65 -19.07
N THR A 64 -5.66 13.44 -20.31
CA THR A 64 -4.33 12.90 -20.62
C THR A 64 -3.20 13.81 -20.15
N GLN A 65 -3.36 15.12 -20.33
CA GLN A 65 -2.39 16.11 -19.84
C GLN A 65 -2.32 16.14 -18.31
N ARG A 66 -3.47 16.14 -17.62
CA ARG A 66 -3.54 16.09 -16.15
C ARG A 66 -2.86 14.84 -15.60
N ASN A 67 -3.14 13.67 -16.17
CA ASN A 67 -2.54 12.40 -15.74
C ASN A 67 -1.00 12.40 -15.93
N LYS A 68 -0.49 12.97 -17.03
CA LYS A 68 0.95 13.14 -17.25
C LYS A 68 1.60 14.04 -16.19
N GLN A 69 0.95 15.15 -15.83
CA GLN A 69 1.47 16.05 -14.80
C GLN A 69 1.45 15.38 -13.41
N ILE A 70 0.40 14.62 -13.06
CA ILE A 70 0.34 13.86 -11.81
C ILE A 70 1.48 12.82 -11.75
N ALA A 71 1.69 12.06 -12.82
CA ALA A 71 2.79 11.09 -12.89
C ALA A 71 4.17 11.75 -12.72
N MET A 72 4.37 12.93 -13.32
CA MET A 72 5.58 13.73 -13.14
C MET A 72 5.73 14.21 -11.70
N GLY A 73 4.65 14.67 -11.06
CA GLY A 73 4.64 15.09 -9.67
C GLY A 73 4.99 13.97 -8.70
N ARG A 74 4.44 12.76 -8.90
CA ARG A 74 4.81 11.54 -8.14
C ARG A 74 6.29 11.21 -8.31
N LYS A 75 6.83 11.27 -9.53
CA LYS A 75 8.26 11.06 -9.78
C LYS A 75 9.12 12.10 -9.05
N LYS A 76 8.73 13.37 -9.07
CA LYS A 76 9.40 14.44 -8.32
C LYS A 76 9.36 14.19 -6.81
N PHE A 77 8.20 13.79 -6.27
CA PHE A 77 8.07 13.42 -4.86
C PHE A 77 9.04 12.31 -4.47
N ASN A 78 9.12 11.23 -5.25
CA ASN A 78 10.01 10.11 -4.99
C ASN A 78 11.52 10.48 -5.04
N MET A 79 11.88 11.61 -5.64
CA MET A 79 13.25 12.13 -5.65
C MET A 79 13.49 13.16 -4.54
N ASP A 80 12.52 14.03 -4.29
CA ASP A 80 12.53 15.07 -3.27
C ASP A 80 11.08 15.37 -2.86
N PRO A 81 10.64 14.93 -1.67
CA PRO A 81 9.23 14.99 -1.32
C PRO A 81 8.71 16.42 -1.20
N LYS A 82 9.53 17.35 -0.68
CA LYS A 82 9.15 18.77 -0.57
C LYS A 82 8.93 19.39 -1.95
N LYS A 83 9.85 19.16 -2.90
CA LYS A 83 9.69 19.66 -4.28
C LYS A 83 8.55 18.98 -5.04
N GLY A 84 8.29 17.70 -4.78
CA GLY A 84 7.17 16.97 -5.38
C GLY A 84 5.82 17.52 -4.96
N ILE A 85 5.61 17.72 -3.65
CA ILE A 85 4.39 18.34 -3.12
C ILE A 85 4.24 19.76 -3.65
N GLN A 86 5.30 20.57 -3.63
CA GLN A 86 5.28 21.93 -4.16
C GLN A 86 4.85 21.96 -5.64
N PHE A 87 5.42 21.09 -6.48
CA PHE A 87 5.05 20.99 -7.89
C PHE A 87 3.57 20.64 -8.08
N LEU A 88 3.04 19.70 -7.29
CA LEU A 88 1.63 19.30 -7.39
C LEU A 88 0.70 20.45 -6.98
N ILE A 89 1.07 21.25 -5.97
CA ILE A 89 0.31 22.42 -5.53
C ILE A 89 0.35 23.53 -6.59
N GLU A 90 1.54 23.87 -7.10
CA GLU A 90 1.71 24.92 -8.12
C GLU A 90 0.99 24.64 -9.45
N ASN A 91 0.68 23.37 -9.73
CA ASN A 91 -0.03 22.94 -10.95
C ASN A 91 -1.52 22.63 -10.70
N ASP A 92 -2.09 23.01 -9.55
CA ASP A 92 -3.49 22.76 -9.19
C ASP A 92 -3.89 21.27 -9.23
N LEU A 93 -2.93 20.40 -8.92
CA LEU A 93 -3.10 18.94 -8.85
C LEU A 93 -3.31 18.44 -7.42
N LEU A 94 -2.89 19.24 -6.44
CA LEU A 94 -3.02 18.97 -5.00
C LEU A 94 -3.30 20.29 -4.28
N GLN A 95 -4.22 20.29 -3.33
CA GLN A 95 -4.47 21.47 -2.50
C GLN A 95 -3.35 21.61 -1.45
N SER A 96 -3.13 22.84 -0.96
CA SER A 96 -2.04 23.14 -0.03
C SER A 96 -2.35 22.83 1.45
N SER A 97 -3.54 22.29 1.75
CA SER A 97 -3.92 21.93 3.12
C SER A 97 -3.15 20.69 3.60
N PRO A 98 -2.82 20.58 4.90
CA PRO A 98 -2.23 19.38 5.46
C PRO A 98 -3.08 18.11 5.24
N GLU A 99 -4.40 18.24 5.28
CA GLU A 99 -5.36 17.16 5.12
C GLU A 99 -5.33 16.60 3.70
N ASP A 100 -5.28 17.47 2.68
CA ASP A 100 -5.19 17.06 1.28
C ASP A 100 -3.84 16.39 0.98
N VAL A 101 -2.75 16.91 1.53
CA VAL A 101 -1.42 16.28 1.42
C VAL A 101 -1.42 14.92 2.11
N ALA A 102 -1.98 14.80 3.31
CA ALA A 102 -2.12 13.53 4.02
C ALA A 102 -2.93 12.51 3.22
N GLN A 103 -4.05 12.94 2.62
CA GLN A 103 -4.89 12.09 1.77
C GLN A 103 -4.16 11.61 0.51
N PHE A 104 -3.33 12.46 -0.10
CA PHE A 104 -2.47 12.10 -1.22
C PHE A 104 -1.43 11.04 -0.80
N LEU A 105 -0.77 11.23 0.34
CA LEU A 105 0.21 10.28 0.87
C LEU A 105 -0.44 8.95 1.24
N TYR A 106 -1.62 8.98 1.86
CA TYR A 106 -2.35 7.78 2.29
C TYR A 106 -2.82 6.93 1.11
N LYS A 107 -3.28 7.56 0.02
CA LYS A 107 -3.58 6.84 -1.23
C LYS A 107 -2.35 6.14 -1.81
N GLY A 108 -1.16 6.74 -1.65
CA GLY A 108 0.14 6.11 -1.94
C GLY A 108 0.37 5.68 -3.39
N GLU A 109 -0.50 6.03 -4.33
CA GLU A 109 -0.48 5.49 -5.68
C GLU A 109 0.76 5.99 -6.44
N GLY A 110 1.69 5.08 -6.76
CA GLY A 110 2.96 5.40 -7.44
C GLY A 110 3.97 6.14 -6.56
N LEU A 111 3.77 6.19 -5.25
CA LEU A 111 4.68 6.81 -4.29
C LEU A 111 5.58 5.77 -3.62
N ASN A 112 6.83 6.16 -3.35
CA ASN A 112 7.76 5.34 -2.58
C ASN A 112 7.45 5.46 -1.08
N LYS A 113 7.06 4.35 -0.45
CA LYS A 113 6.70 4.27 0.97
C LYS A 113 7.81 4.70 1.93
N THR A 114 9.09 4.54 1.56
CA THR A 114 10.22 5.06 2.34
C THR A 114 10.24 6.59 2.32
N VAL A 115 10.02 7.19 1.16
CA VAL A 115 9.98 8.65 1.01
C VAL A 115 8.77 9.25 1.73
N ILE A 116 7.64 8.53 1.77
CA ILE A 116 6.48 8.90 2.60
C ILE A 116 6.89 8.96 4.08
N GLY A 117 7.53 7.90 4.60
CA GLY A 117 7.99 7.85 5.99
C GLY A 117 8.99 8.96 6.32
N ASP A 118 9.95 9.21 5.42
CA ASP A 118 10.94 10.28 5.59
C ASP A 118 10.29 11.66 5.70
N TYR A 119 9.29 11.94 4.85
CA TYR A 119 8.56 13.21 4.83
C TYR A 119 7.66 13.37 6.05
N LEU A 120 6.87 12.35 6.42
CA LEU A 120 5.99 12.38 7.58
C LEU A 120 6.78 12.50 8.89
N GLY A 121 7.99 11.93 8.93
CA GLY A 121 8.87 11.99 10.08
C GLY A 121 9.58 13.33 10.27
N GLU A 122 9.48 14.30 9.35
CA GLU A 122 10.15 15.60 9.50
C GLU A 122 9.64 16.43 10.68
N ARG A 123 10.49 17.33 11.19
CA ARG A 123 10.17 18.20 12.35
C ARG A 123 9.49 19.52 11.95
N ASP A 124 9.37 19.79 10.66
CA ASP A 124 8.73 21.01 10.16
C ASP A 124 7.26 21.06 10.60
N GLU A 125 6.77 22.24 10.97
CA GLU A 125 5.42 22.42 11.53
C GLU A 125 4.31 21.93 10.57
N PHE A 126 4.52 22.10 9.26
CA PHE A 126 3.61 21.59 8.23
C PHE A 126 3.61 20.06 8.19
N ASN A 127 4.79 19.43 8.23
CA ASN A 127 4.92 17.97 8.23
C ASN A 127 4.28 17.32 9.46
N ILE A 128 4.39 17.97 10.62
CA ILE A 128 3.71 17.51 11.85
C ILE A 128 2.19 17.53 11.67
N LYS A 129 1.63 18.60 11.08
CA LYS A 129 0.18 18.68 10.78
C LYS A 129 -0.25 17.62 9.76
N VAL A 130 0.57 17.38 8.74
CA VAL A 130 0.33 16.31 7.76
C VAL A 130 0.36 14.93 8.42
N LEU A 131 1.32 14.65 9.32
CA LEU A 131 1.38 13.40 10.07
C LEU A 131 0.13 13.20 10.93
N GLN A 132 -0.34 14.25 11.60
CA GLN A 132 -1.57 14.19 12.39
C GLN A 132 -2.79 13.86 11.52
N ALA A 133 -2.97 14.55 10.40
CA ALA A 133 -4.05 14.24 9.45
C ALA A 133 -3.89 12.82 8.85
N PHE A 134 -2.66 12.37 8.61
CA PHE A 134 -2.37 11.04 8.06
C PHE A 134 -2.75 9.92 9.03
N VAL A 135 -2.44 10.05 10.32
CA VAL A 135 -2.89 9.06 11.32
C VAL A 135 -4.40 9.09 11.51
N GLU A 136 -5.04 10.25 11.33
CA GLU A 136 -6.51 10.38 11.42
C GLU A 136 -7.26 9.65 10.31
N LEU A 137 -6.65 9.49 9.13
CA LEU A 137 -7.17 8.67 8.03
C LEU A 137 -7.17 7.16 8.34
N HIS A 138 -6.48 6.73 9.41
CA HIS A 138 -6.50 5.33 9.84
C HIS A 138 -7.64 5.10 10.84
N GLU A 139 -8.50 4.14 10.51
CA GLU A 139 -9.60 3.69 11.35
C GLU A 139 -9.12 2.61 12.31
N PHE A 140 -8.70 3.01 13.52
CA PHE A 140 -8.20 2.08 14.54
C PHE A 140 -9.26 1.59 15.53
N ALA A 141 -10.50 2.08 15.43
CA ALA A 141 -11.58 1.63 16.31
C ALA A 141 -11.81 0.12 16.15
N ASP A 142 -12.05 -0.56 17.26
CA ASP A 142 -12.30 -2.01 17.34
C ASP A 142 -11.13 -2.91 16.87
N LEU A 143 -9.97 -2.34 16.57
CA LEU A 143 -8.75 -3.08 16.26
C LEU A 143 -7.89 -3.26 17.50
N ASN A 144 -7.30 -4.45 17.66
CA ASN A 144 -6.23 -4.62 18.65
C ASN A 144 -4.95 -3.88 18.21
N LEU A 145 -4.02 -3.69 19.15
CA LEU A 145 -2.82 -2.88 18.90
C LEU A 145 -2.00 -3.36 17.70
N VAL A 146 -1.86 -4.69 17.53
CA VAL A 146 -1.08 -5.27 16.43
C VAL A 146 -1.79 -5.10 15.09
N GLN A 147 -3.11 -5.23 15.05
CA GLN A 147 -3.89 -4.96 13.83
C GLN A 147 -3.75 -3.49 13.40
N ALA A 148 -3.89 -2.56 14.34
CA ALA A 148 -3.71 -1.14 14.07
C ALA A 148 -2.27 -0.81 13.64
N LEU A 149 -1.27 -1.39 14.31
CA LEU A 149 0.14 -1.24 13.91
C LEU A 149 0.40 -1.78 12.50
N ARG A 150 -0.14 -2.97 12.18
CA ARG A 150 -0.02 -3.57 10.84
C ARG A 150 -0.63 -2.64 9.78
N GLN A 151 -1.82 -2.12 10.03
CA GLN A 151 -2.47 -1.18 9.11
C GLN A 151 -1.66 0.11 8.95
N PHE A 152 -1.15 0.68 10.05
CA PHE A 152 -0.37 1.90 10.03
C PHE A 152 0.95 1.73 9.24
N LEU A 153 1.70 0.66 9.55
CA LEU A 153 2.98 0.35 8.92
C LEU A 153 2.84 -0.20 7.49
N TRP A 154 1.62 -0.52 7.04
CA TRP A 154 1.38 -0.83 5.63
C TRP A 154 1.45 0.42 4.75
N SER A 155 1.11 1.59 5.30
CA SER A 155 0.95 2.83 4.53
C SER A 155 2.28 3.53 4.22
N PHE A 156 3.36 3.23 4.95
CA PHE A 156 4.70 3.82 4.77
C PHE A 156 5.79 2.89 5.32
N ARG A 157 7.08 3.21 5.10
CA ARG A 157 8.20 2.53 5.78
C ARG A 157 8.78 3.43 6.86
N LEU A 158 9.07 2.86 8.03
CA LEU A 158 9.67 3.62 9.12
C LEU A 158 11.02 4.22 8.69
N PRO A 159 11.29 5.49 9.03
CA PRO A 159 12.58 6.13 8.81
C PRO A 159 13.66 5.52 9.71
N GLY A 160 14.94 5.71 9.36
CA GLY A 160 16.05 5.17 10.13
C GLY A 160 16.43 5.98 11.36
N GLU A 161 16.10 7.28 11.37
CA GLU A 161 16.45 8.18 12.48
C GLU A 161 15.49 8.02 13.66
N ALA A 162 16.03 7.71 14.85
CA ALA A 162 15.24 7.49 16.06
C ALA A 162 14.25 8.62 16.37
N GLN A 163 14.64 9.89 16.16
CA GLN A 163 13.75 11.03 16.40
C GLN A 163 12.55 11.10 15.44
N LYS A 164 12.68 10.57 14.22
CA LYS A 164 11.58 10.49 13.26
C LYS A 164 10.64 9.34 13.65
N ILE A 165 11.20 8.19 14.00
CA ILE A 165 10.44 7.02 14.50
C ILE A 165 9.59 7.44 15.70
N ASP A 166 10.20 8.08 16.69
CA ASP A 166 9.54 8.55 17.93
C ASP A 166 8.30 9.41 17.62
N ARG A 167 8.44 10.42 16.74
CA ARG A 167 7.30 11.26 16.31
C ARG A 167 6.16 10.44 15.68
N MET A 168 6.50 9.50 14.80
CA MET A 168 5.49 8.69 14.10
C MET A 168 4.77 7.73 15.06
N MET A 169 5.52 7.13 15.99
CA MET A 169 4.96 6.22 16.98
C MET A 169 4.14 6.93 18.05
N GLU A 170 4.53 8.14 18.44
CA GLU A 170 3.74 8.99 19.35
C GLU A 170 2.40 9.38 18.71
N ALA A 171 2.41 9.80 17.44
CA ALA A 171 1.18 10.13 16.70
C ALA A 171 0.25 8.91 16.58
N PHE A 172 0.82 7.74 16.26
CA PHE A 172 0.08 6.47 16.24
C PHE A 172 -0.52 6.13 17.61
N ALA A 173 0.28 6.18 18.68
CA ALA A 173 -0.16 5.82 20.03
C ALA A 173 -1.28 6.73 20.52
N SER A 174 -1.15 8.04 20.30
CA SER A 174 -2.17 9.04 20.60
C SER A 174 -3.48 8.73 19.85
N ARG A 175 -3.40 8.47 18.54
CA ARG A 175 -4.56 8.15 17.72
C ARG A 175 -5.22 6.83 18.13
N TYR A 176 -4.44 5.79 18.40
CA TYR A 176 -4.96 4.50 18.82
C TYR A 176 -5.69 4.59 20.16
N CYS A 177 -5.12 5.30 21.15
CA CYS A 177 -5.76 5.53 22.45
C CYS A 177 -7.06 6.33 22.32
N LEU A 178 -7.11 7.29 21.40
CA LEU A 178 -8.32 8.06 21.12
C LEU A 178 -9.43 7.19 20.50
N CYS A 179 -9.07 6.30 19.57
CA CYS A 179 -10.02 5.38 18.95
C CYS A 179 -10.47 4.25 19.89
N ASN A 180 -9.64 3.88 20.87
CA ASN A 180 -9.85 2.74 21.76
C ASN A 180 -9.76 3.17 23.24
N PRO A 181 -10.69 4.02 23.72
CA PRO A 181 -10.65 4.52 25.09
C PRO A 181 -10.78 3.37 26.10
N GLY A 182 -9.94 3.37 27.14
CA GLY A 182 -9.97 2.36 28.20
C GLY A 182 -9.15 1.10 27.93
N VAL A 183 -8.70 0.86 26.68
CA VAL A 183 -7.78 -0.25 26.37
C VAL A 183 -6.43 -0.06 27.06
N PHE A 184 -5.94 1.19 27.10
CA PHE A 184 -4.69 1.55 27.75
C PHE A 184 -4.92 2.52 28.90
N GLN A 185 -5.36 1.99 30.04
CA GLN A 185 -5.20 2.63 31.34
C GLN A 185 -3.95 2.05 31.99
N SER A 186 -2.75 2.58 31.66
CA SER A 186 -1.47 2.20 32.30
C SER A 186 -1.10 0.71 32.38
N ASN A 187 -1.82 -0.20 31.69
CA ASN A 187 -1.71 -1.66 31.85
C ASN A 187 -1.32 -2.40 30.56
N LEU A 188 -0.64 -1.71 29.62
CA LEU A 188 -0.14 -2.30 28.36
C LEU A 188 0.60 -3.64 28.61
N TYR A 189 1.30 -3.73 29.74
CA TYR A 189 2.01 -4.91 30.22
C TYR A 189 1.09 -6.11 30.53
N GLU A 190 -0.03 -5.93 31.23
CA GLU A 190 -0.92 -7.03 31.62
C GLU A 190 -1.80 -7.50 30.44
N SER A 191 -2.12 -6.63 29.48
CA SER A 191 -2.86 -7.04 28.27
C SER A 191 -2.00 -7.91 27.34
N ILE A 192 -0.72 -7.57 27.14
CA ILE A 192 0.22 -8.38 26.34
C ILE A 192 0.52 -9.74 27.02
N LYS A 193 0.52 -9.76 28.35
CA LYS A 193 0.77 -10.96 29.16
C LYS A 193 -0.41 -11.93 29.22
N ASN A 194 -1.65 -11.43 29.21
CA ASN A 194 -2.85 -12.26 29.34
C ASN A 194 -3.38 -12.78 27.99
N GLU A 195 -3.15 -12.07 26.89
CA GLU A 195 -3.45 -12.55 25.54
C GLU A 195 -2.21 -12.44 24.64
N PRO A 196 -1.33 -13.48 24.62
CA PRO A 196 -0.21 -13.51 23.70
C PRO A 196 -0.73 -13.46 22.25
N PHE A 197 -0.11 -12.59 21.44
CA PHE A 197 -0.53 -12.32 20.07
C PHE A 197 -0.72 -13.60 19.26
N LYS A 198 -1.94 -13.82 18.76
CA LYS A 198 -2.21 -14.85 17.75
C LYS A 198 -1.77 -14.31 16.39
N ILE A 199 -0.64 -14.80 15.91
CA ILE A 199 -0.14 -14.54 14.55
C ILE A 199 -1.03 -15.35 13.59
N PRO A 200 -1.77 -14.70 12.66
CA PRO A 200 -2.46 -15.42 11.59
C PRO A 200 -1.43 -16.04 10.64
N GLU A 201 -1.72 -17.22 10.09
CA GLU A 201 -0.92 -17.84 9.02
C GLU A 201 -0.85 -16.87 7.82
N ASP A 202 0.32 -16.25 7.64
CA ASP A 202 0.58 -15.09 6.77
C ASP A 202 1.08 -15.57 5.39
N ASP A 203 0.42 -15.11 4.33
CA ASP A 203 0.57 -15.43 2.91
C ASP A 203 1.80 -14.78 2.24
N GLY A 204 2.89 -14.68 3.00
CA GLY A 204 4.22 -14.54 2.43
C GLY A 204 4.57 -13.16 1.89
N ASN A 205 3.87 -12.08 2.28
CA ASN A 205 4.35 -10.75 1.97
C ASN A 205 4.24 -9.78 3.16
N ASP A 206 5.41 -9.49 3.72
CA ASP A 206 5.77 -8.19 4.28
C ASP A 206 5.05 -7.75 5.56
N LEU A 207 5.36 -8.42 6.68
CA LEU A 207 5.30 -7.78 8.01
C LEU A 207 6.21 -8.42 9.07
N THR A 208 6.69 -9.65 8.83
CA THR A 208 7.68 -10.31 9.71
C THR A 208 9.03 -9.60 9.72
N HIS A 209 9.49 -9.01 8.62
CA HIS A 209 10.76 -8.25 8.58
C HIS A 209 10.71 -6.88 9.25
N THR A 210 9.53 -6.33 9.59
CA THR A 210 9.43 -5.02 10.26
C THR A 210 9.46 -5.16 11.79
N PHE A 211 9.24 -6.37 12.32
CA PHE A 211 9.38 -6.68 13.75
C PHE A 211 10.68 -7.38 14.11
N PHE A 212 11.38 -8.00 13.15
CA PHE A 212 12.74 -8.47 13.34
C PHE A 212 13.75 -7.42 12.85
N ASN A 213 14.02 -6.39 13.65
CA ASN A 213 15.31 -5.72 13.55
C ASN A 213 16.30 -6.58 14.35
N PRO A 214 17.17 -7.37 13.72
CA PRO A 214 18.07 -8.23 14.48
C PRO A 214 19.04 -7.36 15.26
N ASP A 215 19.13 -7.60 16.58
CA ASP A 215 20.11 -6.92 17.44
C ASP A 215 21.52 -7.14 16.87
N ARG A 216 21.78 -8.35 16.34
CA ARG A 216 22.98 -8.71 15.57
C ARG A 216 22.68 -9.87 14.60
N GLU A 217 23.35 -9.87 13.46
CA GLU A 217 23.37 -11.01 12.52
C GLU A 217 24.79 -11.28 12.01
N GLY A 218 25.06 -12.52 11.61
CA GLY A 218 26.39 -12.87 11.10
C GLY A 218 26.69 -14.36 11.01
N TRP A 219 27.81 -14.68 10.38
CA TRP A 219 28.29 -16.07 10.26
C TRP A 219 29.07 -16.51 11.50
N LEU A 220 28.65 -17.64 12.10
CA LEU A 220 29.42 -18.31 13.15
C LEU A 220 29.57 -19.81 12.86
N LEU A 221 30.54 -20.42 13.54
CA LEU A 221 30.68 -21.87 13.64
C LEU A 221 30.05 -22.33 14.95
N LYS A 222 29.18 -23.34 14.90
CA LYS A 222 28.61 -23.97 16.09
C LYS A 222 29.01 -25.43 16.20
N LEU A 223 29.20 -25.90 17.43
CA LEU A 223 29.36 -27.32 17.73
C LEU A 223 27.97 -27.97 17.84
N GLY A 224 27.81 -29.20 17.33
CA GLY A 224 26.61 -30.01 17.56
C GLY A 224 26.57 -30.54 19.00
N GLY A 225 25.37 -30.77 19.55
CA GLY A 225 25.25 -31.25 20.93
C GLY A 225 25.47 -32.76 21.05
N ARG A 226 24.54 -33.61 20.59
CA ARG A 226 24.73 -35.10 20.61
C ARG A 226 25.92 -35.58 19.77
N VAL A 227 26.08 -35.03 18.57
CA VAL A 227 27.21 -35.34 17.68
C VAL A 227 28.09 -34.09 17.58
N LYS A 228 29.32 -34.18 18.11
CA LYS A 228 30.26 -33.05 18.23
C LYS A 228 30.93 -32.70 16.89
N THR A 229 30.13 -32.22 15.94
CA THR A 229 30.62 -31.71 14.64
C THR A 229 30.41 -30.20 14.53
N TRP A 230 31.41 -29.50 14.01
CA TRP A 230 31.33 -28.07 13.74
C TRP A 230 30.55 -27.80 12.44
N LYS A 231 29.65 -26.82 12.46
CA LYS A 231 28.83 -26.40 11.31
C LYS A 231 28.81 -24.88 11.20
N ARG A 232 29.00 -24.35 9.98
CA ARG A 232 28.82 -22.93 9.67
C ARG A 232 27.34 -22.63 9.51
N ARG A 233 26.85 -21.62 10.22
CA ARG A 233 25.44 -21.21 10.18
C ARG A 233 25.35 -19.68 10.18
N TRP A 234 24.34 -19.15 9.51
CA TRP A 234 23.98 -17.75 9.60
C TRP A 234 23.15 -17.56 10.86
N PHE A 235 23.61 -16.72 11.78
CA PHE A 235 22.96 -16.47 13.05
C PHE A 235 22.22 -15.14 13.02
N ILE A 236 21.05 -15.13 13.63
CA ILE A 236 20.25 -13.93 13.87
C ILE A 236 19.91 -13.91 15.35
N LEU A 237 20.28 -12.83 16.05
CA LEU A 237 19.91 -12.54 17.42
C LEU A 237 18.77 -11.53 17.42
N THR A 238 17.63 -11.92 17.96
CA THR A 238 16.45 -11.06 18.07
C THR A 238 15.49 -11.68 19.08
N ASP A 239 14.67 -10.86 19.75
CA ASP A 239 13.65 -11.32 20.71
C ASP A 239 14.15 -12.31 21.77
N ASN A 240 15.34 -12.04 22.33
CA ASN A 240 15.99 -12.90 23.33
C ASN A 240 16.16 -14.37 22.86
N CYS A 241 16.23 -14.58 21.55
CA CYS A 241 16.41 -15.88 20.91
C CYS A 241 17.57 -15.81 19.92
N LEU A 242 18.32 -16.90 19.85
CA LEU A 242 19.38 -17.08 18.88
C LEU A 242 18.92 -18.09 17.82
N TYR A 243 18.63 -17.57 16.63
CA TYR A 243 18.23 -18.33 15.47
C TYR A 243 19.46 -18.68 14.64
N TYR A 244 19.46 -19.85 14.01
CA TYR A 244 20.51 -20.20 13.07
C TYR A 244 19.99 -20.92 11.83
N PHE A 245 20.50 -20.51 10.66
CA PHE A 245 20.08 -20.95 9.34
C PHE A 245 21.23 -21.66 8.61
N GLU A 246 20.89 -22.54 7.66
CA GLU A 246 21.92 -23.16 6.82
C GLU A 246 22.43 -22.16 5.77
N TYR A 247 21.50 -21.43 5.15
CA TYR A 247 21.76 -20.37 4.18
C TYR A 247 21.03 -19.08 4.56
N THR A 248 21.53 -17.94 4.08
CA THR A 248 20.92 -16.61 4.31
C THR A 248 19.58 -16.44 3.60
N THR A 249 19.28 -17.29 2.63
CA THR A 249 18.03 -17.31 1.86
C THR A 249 16.98 -18.25 2.44
N ASP A 250 17.32 -18.99 3.50
CA ASP A 250 16.40 -19.94 4.12
C ASP A 250 15.27 -19.18 4.81
N LYS A 251 14.03 -19.62 4.56
CA LYS A 251 12.84 -19.04 5.20
C LYS A 251 12.62 -19.55 6.61
N GLU A 252 13.09 -20.77 6.91
CA GLU A 252 12.90 -21.43 8.20
C GLU A 252 14.25 -21.65 8.89
N PRO A 253 14.37 -21.40 10.20
CA PRO A 253 15.60 -21.63 10.94
C PRO A 253 15.88 -23.12 11.06
N ARG A 254 17.16 -23.49 11.00
CA ARG A 254 17.61 -24.85 11.33
C ARG A 254 17.52 -25.12 12.83
N GLY A 255 17.52 -24.09 13.66
CA GLY A 255 17.16 -24.20 15.05
C GLY A 255 17.09 -22.86 15.76
N ILE A 256 16.48 -22.91 16.93
CA ILE A 256 16.14 -21.77 17.76
C ILE A 256 16.61 -22.08 19.18
N ILE A 257 17.39 -21.16 19.75
CA ILE A 257 17.91 -21.26 21.12
C ILE A 257 17.33 -20.08 21.90
N PRO A 258 16.30 -20.30 22.74
CA PRO A 258 15.87 -19.31 23.71
C PRO A 258 17.01 -18.97 24.66
N LEU A 259 17.29 -17.68 24.87
CA LEU A 259 18.39 -17.22 25.71
C LEU A 259 17.96 -16.96 27.17
N GLU A 260 16.67 -17.15 27.48
CA GLU A 260 16.15 -17.06 28.83
C GLU A 260 16.92 -17.99 29.79
N ASN A 261 17.39 -17.42 30.89
CA ASN A 261 18.14 -18.13 31.94
C ASN A 261 19.46 -18.76 31.48
N LEU A 262 20.01 -18.34 30.33
CA LEU A 262 21.34 -18.70 29.89
C LEU A 262 22.35 -17.62 30.25
N SER A 263 23.60 -18.02 30.41
CA SER A 263 24.76 -17.13 30.54
C SER A 263 25.84 -17.53 29.55
N ILE A 264 26.77 -16.61 29.30
CA ILE A 264 27.90 -16.79 28.40
C ILE A 264 29.18 -16.98 29.21
N ARG A 265 30.05 -17.89 28.77
CA ARG A 265 31.45 -17.97 29.21
C ARG A 265 32.37 -18.16 28.03
N GLU A 266 33.55 -17.56 28.08
CA GLU A 266 34.62 -17.85 27.13
C GLU A 266 35.20 -19.24 27.39
N VAL A 267 35.55 -19.96 26.32
CA VAL A 267 36.14 -21.30 26.41
C VAL A 267 37.25 -21.46 25.40
N GLU A 268 38.27 -22.23 25.75
CA GLU A 268 39.31 -22.63 24.81
C GLU A 268 38.88 -23.89 24.05
N ASP A 269 39.01 -23.88 22.72
CA ASP A 269 38.86 -25.06 21.88
C ASP A 269 40.20 -25.35 21.15
N PRO A 270 40.70 -26.60 21.16
CA PRO A 270 41.98 -26.95 20.53
C PRO A 270 42.04 -26.69 19.01
N ARG A 271 40.89 -26.50 18.35
CA ARG A 271 40.75 -26.43 16.89
C ARG A 271 40.04 -25.18 16.40
N LYS A 272 39.46 -24.35 17.27
CA LYS A 272 38.65 -23.19 16.89
C LYS A 272 38.98 -21.97 17.75
N PRO A 273 39.33 -20.83 17.13
CA PRO A 273 39.56 -19.59 17.87
C PRO A 273 38.25 -18.94 18.30
N ASN A 274 38.32 -18.01 19.26
CA ASN A 274 37.22 -17.13 19.68
C ASN A 274 35.96 -17.89 20.11
N CYS A 275 36.13 -18.96 20.91
CA CYS A 275 35.02 -19.79 21.35
C CYS A 275 34.37 -19.26 22.63
N PHE A 276 33.05 -19.34 22.66
CA PHE A 276 32.23 -19.11 23.85
C PHE A 276 31.14 -20.17 23.93
N GLU A 277 30.60 -20.36 25.13
CA GLU A 277 29.56 -21.33 25.42
C GLU A 277 28.36 -20.66 26.09
N LEU A 278 27.16 -21.01 25.62
CA LEU A 278 25.90 -20.73 26.31
C LEU A 278 25.64 -21.86 27.31
N TYR A 279 25.38 -21.52 28.57
CA TYR A 279 25.14 -22.51 29.63
C TYR A 279 24.12 -22.00 30.67
N ILE A 280 23.51 -22.92 31.43
CA ILE A 280 22.62 -22.60 32.56
C ILE A 280 23.48 -22.47 33.84
N PRO A 281 23.54 -21.28 34.48
CA PRO A 281 24.42 -21.06 35.64
C PRO A 281 24.15 -21.98 36.82
N ASP A 282 22.87 -22.18 37.13
CA ASP A 282 22.42 -22.88 38.33
C ASP A 282 22.28 -24.40 38.13
N ASN A 283 22.51 -24.92 36.91
CA ASN A 283 22.37 -26.34 36.62
C ASN A 283 23.24 -26.78 35.42
N LYS A 284 24.48 -27.21 35.71
CA LYS A 284 25.47 -27.56 34.67
C LYS A 284 25.12 -28.81 33.86
N ASP A 285 24.27 -29.70 34.38
CA ASP A 285 23.92 -30.96 33.71
C ASP A 285 22.59 -30.87 32.94
N GLN A 286 21.91 -29.72 33.01
CA GLN A 286 20.64 -29.52 32.34
C GLN A 286 20.83 -29.17 30.87
N VAL A 287 20.11 -29.88 30.01
CA VAL A 287 20.06 -29.61 28.57
C VAL A 287 19.33 -28.29 28.32
N ILE A 288 19.91 -27.43 27.49
CA ILE A 288 19.28 -26.17 27.05
C ILE A 288 18.06 -26.53 26.21
N LYS A 289 16.89 -26.03 26.61
CA LYS A 289 15.64 -26.21 25.87
C LYS A 289 15.68 -25.42 24.56
N ALA A 290 16.20 -26.05 23.52
CA ALA A 290 16.26 -25.53 22.16
C ALA A 290 15.44 -26.43 21.23
N CYS A 291 15.09 -25.93 20.05
CA CYS A 291 14.52 -26.77 18.99
C CYS A 291 15.40 -26.73 17.74
N LYS A 292 15.42 -27.80 16.98
CA LYS A 292 16.13 -27.89 15.69
C LYS A 292 15.32 -28.70 14.69
N THR A 293 15.59 -28.47 13.42
CA THR A 293 15.00 -29.23 12.32
C THR A 293 16.00 -30.30 11.86
N GLU A 294 15.54 -31.55 11.76
CA GLU A 294 16.31 -32.64 11.14
C GLU A 294 16.27 -32.56 9.61
N ALA A 295 17.07 -33.39 8.94
CA ALA A 295 17.21 -33.34 7.47
C ALA A 295 15.90 -33.68 6.72
N ASP A 296 14.98 -34.36 7.39
CA ASP A 296 13.64 -34.72 6.90
C ASP A 296 12.57 -33.65 7.19
N GLY A 297 12.97 -32.49 7.75
CA GLY A 297 12.06 -31.39 8.08
C GLY A 297 11.39 -31.51 9.45
N ARG A 298 11.63 -32.59 10.21
CA ARG A 298 11.02 -32.77 11.53
C ARG A 298 11.66 -31.85 12.58
N VAL A 299 10.82 -31.15 13.34
CA VAL A 299 11.26 -30.36 14.51
C VAL A 299 11.47 -31.29 15.71
N VAL A 300 12.64 -31.24 16.32
CA VAL A 300 13.03 -32.03 17.48
C VAL A 300 13.67 -31.17 18.56
N GLU A 301 13.64 -31.64 19.80
CA GLU A 301 14.36 -31.00 20.92
C GLU A 301 15.88 -31.05 20.69
N GLY A 302 16.54 -29.93 21.00
CA GLY A 302 17.98 -29.79 20.96
C GLY A 302 18.63 -30.62 22.07
N ASN A 303 19.60 -31.44 21.69
CA ASN A 303 20.47 -32.22 22.60
C ASN A 303 21.90 -31.81 22.37
#